data_AF-A0A7Y6XS77-F1
#
_entry.id   AF-A0A7Y6XS77-F1
#
_cell.length_a   1.000
_cell.length_b   1.000
_cell.length_c   1.000
_cell.angle_alpha   90.00
_cell.angle_beta   90.00
_cell.angle_gamma   90.00
#
_symmetry.space_group_name_H-M   'P 1'
#
loop_
_entity.id
_entity.type
_entity.pdbx_description
1 polymer ?
#
loop_
_entity_poly.entity_id
_entity_poly.type
_entity_poly.pdbx_seq_one_letter_code
_entity_poly.pdbx_strand_id
1 'polypeptide(L)'
;ALKVIELDAEQSSTAYSFIGNLYLSSFDDCADRYDKVQDKAVYLVAYDMFALAKDAKGMEEAQLRFPTRTEAFDLNMDDGDEIDVGCWIQRKTKLRTIVSN
;
A
#
# COMPACT_ATOMS: atom_id res chain seq x y z
N ALA A 1 -27.53 12.74 -16.41
CA ALA A 1 -27.01 12.92 -15.04
C ALA A 1 -26.33 11.65 -14.53
N LEU A 2 -27.01 10.49 -14.49
CA LEU A 2 -26.43 9.23 -14.00
C LEU A 2 -25.14 8.78 -14.71
N LYS A 3 -25.09 8.86 -16.05
CA LYS A 3 -23.91 8.48 -16.85
C LYS A 3 -22.64 9.30 -16.54
N VAL A 4 -22.77 10.52 -16.01
CA VAL A 4 -21.61 11.38 -15.71
C VAL A 4 -20.97 10.95 -14.38
N ILE A 5 -21.80 10.53 -13.41
CA ILE A 5 -21.33 10.04 -12.10
C ILE A 5 -20.62 8.69 -12.27
N GLU A 6 -21.14 7.81 -13.14
CA GLU A 6 -20.50 6.52 -13.44
C GLU A 6 -19.15 6.70 -14.13
N LEU A 7 -19.04 7.63 -15.10
CA LEU A 7 -17.79 7.89 -15.82
C LEU A 7 -16.71 8.53 -14.93
N ASP A 8 -17.11 9.37 -13.97
CA ASP A 8 -16.22 9.98 -12.98
C ASP A 8 -15.72 8.95 -11.96
N ALA A 9 -16.61 8.05 -11.52
CA ALA A 9 -16.25 6.95 -10.63
C ALA A 9 -15.30 5.94 -11.29
N GLU A 10 -15.51 5.61 -12.57
CA GLU A 10 -14.64 4.71 -13.33
C GLU A 10 -13.25 5.31 -13.60
N GLN A 11 -13.20 6.60 -13.96
CA GLN A 11 -11.93 7.32 -14.09
C GLN A 11 -11.19 7.41 -12.77
N SER A 12 -11.92 7.66 -11.67
CA SER A 12 -11.36 7.66 -10.32
C SER A 12 -10.78 6.29 -9.96
N SER A 13 -11.51 5.20 -10.23
CA SER A 13 -11.03 3.83 -10.00
C SER A 13 -9.76 3.54 -10.79
N THR A 14 -9.75 3.87 -12.09
CA THR A 14 -8.59 3.69 -12.96
C THR A 14 -7.37 4.48 -12.48
N ALA A 15 -7.58 5.74 -12.07
CA ALA A 15 -6.53 6.60 -11.54
C ALA A 15 -5.94 6.05 -10.24
N TYR A 16 -6.79 5.58 -9.31
CA TYR A 16 -6.31 4.96 -8.08
C TYR A 16 -5.56 3.65 -8.33
N SER A 17 -6.01 2.78 -9.24
CA SER A 17 -5.26 1.59 -9.64
C SER A 17 -3.91 1.95 -10.26
N PHE A 18 -3.85 3.00 -11.08
CA PHE A 18 -2.59 3.48 -11.64
C PHE A 18 -1.61 3.95 -10.54
N ILE A 19 -2.08 4.76 -9.59
CA ILE A 19 -1.26 5.20 -8.44
C ILE A 19 -0.84 4.00 -7.59
N GLY A 20 -1.73 3.04 -7.35
CA GLY A 20 -1.43 1.81 -6.62
C GLY A 20 -0.30 1.02 -7.28
N ASN A 21 -0.34 0.85 -8.59
CA ASN A 21 0.72 0.19 -9.36
C ASN A 21 2.05 0.95 -9.26
N LEU A 22 2.01 2.28 -9.32
CA LEU A 22 3.21 3.10 -9.18
C LEU A 22 3.85 2.92 -7.79
N TYR A 23 3.07 2.95 -6.72
CA TYR A 23 3.56 2.70 -5.37
C TYR A 23 4.07 1.27 -5.20
N LEU A 24 3.38 0.28 -5.79
CA LEU A 24 3.79 -1.13 -5.77
C LEU A 24 5.18 -1.33 -6.39
N SER A 25 5.52 -0.59 -7.45
CA SER A 25 6.83 -0.66 -8.11
C SER A 25 7.92 0.20 -7.45
N SER A 26 7.60 0.96 -6.41
CA SER A 26 8.52 1.96 -5.82
C SER A 26 9.48 1.41 -4.77
N PHE A 27 9.47 0.10 -4.51
CA PHE A 27 10.29 -0.50 -3.46
C PHE A 27 11.78 -0.20 -3.66
N ASP A 28 12.32 -0.45 -4.85
CA ASP A 28 13.76 -0.25 -5.09
C ASP A 28 14.20 1.20 -4.97
N ASP A 29 13.30 2.15 -5.26
CA ASP A 29 13.57 3.60 -5.18
C ASP A 29 13.42 4.16 -3.76
N CYS A 30 12.59 3.52 -2.92
CA CYS A 30 12.17 4.07 -1.64
C CYS A 30 12.61 3.23 -0.42
N ALA A 31 13.08 2.01 -0.60
CA ALA A 31 13.63 1.19 0.47
C ALA A 31 15.03 1.70 0.88
N ASP A 32 15.21 1.92 2.17
CA ASP A 32 16.50 2.28 2.76
C ASP A 32 17.32 1.07 3.22
N ARG A 33 16.69 -0.12 3.29
CA ARG A 33 17.29 -1.41 3.68
C ARG A 33 17.80 -1.46 5.11
N TYR A 34 17.31 -0.57 5.97
CA TYR A 34 17.57 -0.57 7.41
C TYR A 34 16.37 -1.08 8.19
N ASP A 35 15.17 -0.66 7.83
CA ASP A 35 13.93 -1.04 8.48
C ASP A 35 12.99 -1.75 7.50
N LYS A 36 12.80 -3.05 7.70
CA LYS A 36 11.99 -3.88 6.81
C LYS A 36 10.51 -3.52 6.80
N VAL A 37 9.96 -3.01 7.91
CA VAL A 37 8.57 -2.58 7.99
C VAL A 37 8.41 -1.29 7.18
N GLN A 38 9.34 -0.35 7.37
CA GLN A 38 9.39 0.91 6.65
C GLN A 38 9.60 0.71 5.14
N ASP A 39 10.54 -0.15 4.74
CA ASP A 39 10.80 -0.51 3.35
C ASP A 39 9.55 -1.06 2.65
N LYS A 40 8.79 -1.89 3.36
CA LYS A 40 7.56 -2.51 2.84
C LYS A 40 6.33 -1.62 2.97
N ALA A 41 6.44 -0.42 3.55
CA ALA A 41 5.33 0.51 3.69
C ALA A 41 4.78 0.99 2.34
N VAL A 42 5.59 0.96 1.28
CA VAL A 42 5.16 1.23 -0.10
C VAL A 42 4.04 0.28 -0.55
N TYR A 43 4.07 -0.98 -0.11
CA TYR A 43 3.04 -1.97 -0.44
C TYR A 43 1.74 -1.72 0.35
N LEU A 44 1.86 -1.23 1.59
CA LEU A 44 0.70 -0.90 2.42
C LEU A 44 -0.11 0.26 1.84
N VAL A 45 0.57 1.31 1.34
CA VAL A 45 -0.09 2.45 0.69
C VAL A 45 -0.53 2.12 -0.74
N ALA A 46 0.18 1.25 -1.46
CA ALA A 46 -0.30 0.70 -2.74
C ALA A 46 -1.66 0.00 -2.56
N TYR A 47 -1.79 -0.82 -1.51
CA TYR A 47 -3.04 -1.46 -1.15
C TYR A 47 -4.16 -0.44 -0.86
N ASP A 48 -3.87 0.65 -0.16
CA ASP A 48 -4.88 1.69 0.11
C ASP A 48 -5.43 2.28 -1.20
N MET A 49 -4.55 2.49 -2.20
CA MET A 49 -4.98 2.99 -3.50
C MET A 49 -5.80 1.95 -4.25
N PHE A 50 -5.39 0.68 -4.26
CA PHE A 50 -6.20 -0.38 -4.86
C PHE A 50 -7.55 -0.57 -4.16
N ALA A 51 -7.63 -0.38 -2.85
CA ALA A 51 -8.89 -0.41 -2.10
C ALA A 51 -9.82 0.74 -2.51
N LEU A 52 -9.28 1.97 -2.68
CA LEU A 52 -10.04 3.09 -3.25
C LEU A 52 -10.52 2.81 -4.68
N ALA A 53 -9.70 2.10 -5.46
CA ALA A 53 -10.04 1.68 -6.81
C ALA A 53 -11.06 0.54 -6.88
N LYS A 54 -11.30 -0.19 -5.78
CA LYS A 54 -11.98 -1.50 -5.75
C LYS A 54 -11.29 -2.56 -6.62
N ASP A 55 -9.97 -2.48 -6.71
CA ASP A 55 -9.12 -3.40 -7.48
C ASP A 55 -8.64 -4.56 -6.60
N ALA A 56 -9.44 -5.62 -6.55
CA ALA A 56 -9.15 -6.80 -5.74
C ALA A 56 -7.83 -7.48 -6.11
N LYS A 57 -7.44 -7.45 -7.39
CA LYS A 57 -6.20 -8.08 -7.84
C LYS A 57 -4.98 -7.28 -7.38
N GLY A 58 -5.01 -5.95 -7.53
CA GLY A 58 -3.95 -5.08 -7.02
C GLY A 58 -3.81 -5.19 -5.49
N MET A 59 -4.93 -5.31 -4.77
CA MET A 59 -4.93 -5.57 -3.33
C MET A 59 -4.22 -6.88 -2.97
N GLU A 60 -4.53 -7.98 -3.67
CA GLU A 60 -3.88 -9.27 -3.45
C GLU A 60 -2.37 -9.19 -3.72
N GLU A 61 -1.97 -8.58 -4.84
CA GLU A 61 -0.56 -8.42 -5.20
C GLU A 61 0.21 -7.60 -4.15
N ALA A 62 -0.37 -6.53 -3.63
CA ALA A 62 0.23 -5.73 -2.56
C ALA A 62 0.35 -6.53 -1.26
N GLN A 63 -0.71 -7.25 -0.87
CA GLN A 63 -0.77 -7.99 0.39
C GLN A 63 0.30 -9.09 0.49
N LEU A 64 0.65 -9.74 -0.62
CA LEU A 64 1.72 -10.76 -0.66
C LEU A 64 3.09 -10.23 -0.22
N ARG A 65 3.29 -8.91 -0.21
CA ARG A 65 4.58 -8.26 0.09
C ARG A 65 4.56 -7.45 1.39
N PHE A 66 3.50 -7.55 2.17
CA PHE A 66 3.39 -6.86 3.45
C PHE A 66 4.50 -7.28 4.44
N PRO A 67 4.79 -6.44 5.44
CA PRO A 67 5.62 -6.85 6.56
C PRO A 67 5.06 -8.09 7.23
N THR A 68 5.94 -8.97 7.70
CA THR A 68 5.53 -10.11 8.52
C THR A 68 5.26 -9.67 9.95
N ARG A 69 4.43 -10.42 10.69
CA ARG A 69 4.20 -10.15 12.11
C ARG A 69 5.49 -10.16 12.93
N THR A 70 6.45 -11.04 12.61
CA THR A 70 7.75 -11.07 13.29
C THR A 70 8.56 -9.80 13.04
N GLU A 71 8.62 -9.32 11.80
CA GLU A 71 9.32 -8.06 11.48
C GLU A 71 8.74 -6.86 12.22
N ALA A 72 7.41 -6.78 12.35
CA ALA A 72 6.74 -5.75 13.14
C ALA A 72 7.03 -5.91 14.65
N PHE A 73 6.98 -7.13 15.16
CA PHE A 73 7.26 -7.42 16.58
C PHE A 73 8.69 -7.04 16.98
N ASP A 74 9.68 -7.32 16.14
CA ASP A 74 11.09 -6.97 16.38
C ASP A 74 11.29 -5.44 16.54
N LEU A 75 10.36 -4.65 15.99
CA LEU A 75 10.34 -3.18 16.07
C LEU A 75 9.33 -2.63 17.09
N ASN A 76 8.66 -3.49 17.86
CA ASN A 76 7.57 -3.14 18.79
C ASN A 76 6.41 -2.39 18.11
N MET A 77 6.03 -2.80 16.91
CA MET A 77 4.91 -2.24 16.16
C MET A 77 3.74 -3.24 16.11
N ASP A 78 2.52 -2.72 16.12
CA ASP A 78 1.28 -3.48 16.11
C ASP A 78 0.44 -3.20 14.84
N ASP A 79 -0.38 -4.19 14.43
CA ASP A 79 -1.34 -3.99 13.35
C ASP A 79 -2.27 -2.80 13.67
N GLY A 80 -2.42 -1.89 12.71
CA GLY A 80 -3.20 -0.65 12.86
C GLY A 80 -2.37 0.57 13.23
N ASP A 81 -1.09 0.42 13.57
CA ASP A 81 -0.19 1.55 13.77
C ASP A 81 -0.08 2.43 12.51
N GLU A 82 0.11 3.73 12.71
CA GLU A 82 0.32 4.66 11.61
C GLU A 82 1.78 4.60 11.14
N ILE A 83 1.98 4.41 9.84
CA ILE A 83 3.30 4.41 9.22
C ILE A 83 3.38 5.55 8.21
N ASP A 84 4.43 6.35 8.34
CA ASP A 84 4.82 7.35 7.35
C ASP A 84 5.54 6.66 6.20
N VAL A 85 4.94 6.63 5.01
CA VAL A 85 5.62 6.24 3.77
C VAL A 85 6.48 7.41 3.32
N GLY A 86 7.79 7.26 3.50
CA GLY A 86 8.79 8.27 3.14
C GLY A 86 8.98 8.44 1.64
N CYS A 87 10.19 8.82 1.23
CA CYS A 87 10.57 8.99 -0.17
C CYS A 87 9.71 10.06 -0.87
N TRP A 88 9.54 9.98 -2.19
CA TRP A 88 8.71 10.90 -2.96
C TRP A 88 7.20 10.68 -2.74
N ILE A 89 6.80 9.56 -2.11
CA ILE A 89 5.40 9.21 -1.86
C ILE A 89 4.80 10.14 -0.80
N GLN A 90 5.48 10.37 0.33
CA GLN A 90 5.06 11.28 1.40
C GLN A 90 3.60 11.10 1.85
N ARG A 91 3.21 9.87 2.18
CA ARG A 91 1.84 9.52 2.62
C ARG A 91 1.87 8.75 3.93
N LYS A 92 0.72 8.68 4.60
CA LYS A 92 0.50 7.82 5.75
C LYS A 92 -0.34 6.62 5.38
N THR A 93 -0.06 5.49 5.99
CA THR A 93 -0.83 4.25 5.87
C THR A 93 -0.95 3.57 7.23
N LYS A 94 -1.66 2.44 7.27
CA LYS A 94 -1.83 1.63 8.47
C LYS A 94 -1.06 0.32 8.32
N LEU A 95 -0.30 -0.03 9.35
CA LEU A 95 0.40 -1.30 9.40
C LEU A 95 -0.60 -2.45 9.29
N ARG A 96 -0.36 -3.33 8.33
CA ARG A 96 -1.08 -4.59 8.14
C ARG A 96 -0.02 -5.66 7.92
N THR A 97 0.04 -6.65 8.79
CA THR A 97 1.03 -7.72 8.71
C THR A 97 0.47 -9.00 8.09
N ILE A 98 1.36 -9.83 7.57
CA ILE A 98 1.08 -11.20 7.15
C ILE A 98 1.79 -12.21 8.07
N VAL A 99 1.26 -13.42 8.13
CA VAL A 99 1.97 -14.54 8.79
C VAL A 99 3.15 -14.92 7.90
N SER A 100 4.35 -15.06 8.47
CA SER A 100 5.48 -15.61 7.72
C SER A 100 5.16 -17.06 7.34
N ASN A 101 5.16 -17.38 6.04
CA ASN A 101 5.14 -18.76 5.59
C ASN A 101 6.45 -19.49 5.95
#